data_AF-A0A7N5P1G1-F1
#
_entry.id   AF-A0A7N5P1G1-F1
#
_cell.length_a   1.000
_cell.length_b   1.000
_cell.length_c   1.000
_cell.angle_alpha   90.00
_cell.angle_beta   90.00
_cell.angle_gamma   90.00
#
_symmetry.space_group_name_H-M   'P 1'
#
loop_
_entity.id
_entity.type
_entity.pdbx_description
1 polymer ?
#
loop_
_entity_poly.entity_id
_entity_poly.type
_entity_poly.pdbx_seq_one_letter_code
_entity_poly.pdbx_strand_id
1 'polypeptide(L)'
;MAMSFEWPWQYRFPPFFTLQPNVDTRQKQLAAWCSLVLSFCRLHKQSSMTVMEAQESPLFNNVKLQRKLPVESIQVVLEELRKKGGFSLWPQKINEERKEEKKKKAWGPSPSAAFGSVHHMNETF
;
A
#
# COMPACT_ATOMS: atom_id res chain seq x y z
N MET A 1 -18.38 -29.07 6.23
CA MET A 1 -16.99 -28.84 6.67
C MET A 1 -16.95 -27.50 7.39
N ALA A 2 -16.72 -27.51 8.70
CA ALA A 2 -16.56 -26.26 9.45
C ALA A 2 -15.29 -25.58 8.91
N MET A 3 -15.45 -24.43 8.26
CA MET A 3 -14.33 -23.65 7.75
C MET A 3 -13.64 -23.04 8.96
N SER A 4 -12.63 -23.72 9.51
CA SER A 4 -11.80 -23.17 10.57
C SER A 4 -11.11 -21.92 10.04
N PHE A 5 -11.44 -20.78 10.62
CA PHE A 5 -10.81 -19.52 10.27
C PHE A 5 -9.41 -19.47 10.88
N GLU A 6 -8.41 -19.48 10.01
CA GLU A 6 -7.02 -19.35 10.42
C GLU A 6 -6.61 -17.89 10.50
N TRP A 7 -6.19 -17.48 11.68
CA TRP A 7 -5.66 -16.14 11.89
C TRP A 7 -4.26 -16.02 11.25
N PRO A 8 -4.00 -14.97 10.48
CA PRO A 8 -2.69 -14.75 9.89
C PRO A 8 -1.65 -14.50 10.98
N TRP A 9 -0.39 -14.85 10.73
CA TRP A 9 0.68 -14.69 11.72
C TRP A 9 0.85 -13.23 12.18
N GLN A 10 0.52 -12.27 11.32
CA GLN A 10 0.53 -10.83 11.61
C GLN A 10 -0.40 -10.48 12.78
N TYR A 11 -1.52 -11.20 12.94
CA TYR A 11 -2.44 -11.01 14.06
C TYR A 11 -1.81 -11.40 15.41
N ARG A 12 -0.77 -12.24 15.40
CA ARG A 12 0.04 -12.60 16.57
C ARG A 12 1.19 -11.63 16.83
N PHE A 13 1.40 -10.64 15.95
CA PHE A 13 2.51 -9.70 16.02
C PHE A 13 2.07 -8.41 16.71
N PRO A 14 2.55 -8.08 17.93
CA PRO A 14 2.06 -6.92 18.68
C PRO A 14 2.15 -5.57 17.93
N PRO A 15 3.21 -5.27 17.16
CA PRO A 15 3.29 -4.04 16.36
C PRO A 15 2.24 -3.94 15.25
N PHE A 16 1.57 -5.04 14.89
CA PHE A 16 0.49 -5.03 13.90
C PHE A 16 -0.73 -4.22 14.35
N PHE A 17 -0.95 -4.10 15.67
CA PHE A 17 -2.00 -3.28 16.29
C PHE A 17 -1.58 -1.83 16.50
N THR A 18 -0.46 -1.39 15.94
CA THR A 18 0.03 -0.02 16.03
C THR A 18 0.36 0.48 14.63
N LEU A 19 -0.19 1.63 14.25
CA LEU A 19 0.02 2.19 12.91
C LEU A 19 1.51 2.50 12.73
N GLN A 20 2.12 1.90 11.70
CA GLN A 20 3.54 2.09 11.47
C GLN A 20 3.83 3.50 10.92
N PRO A 21 4.90 4.17 11.39
CA PRO A 21 5.25 5.51 10.93
C PRO A 21 5.78 5.49 9.48
N ASN A 22 6.50 4.43 9.12
CA ASN A 22 7.04 4.22 7.79
C ASN A 22 5.92 3.91 6.78
N VAL A 23 5.90 4.64 5.65
CA VAL A 23 4.84 4.56 4.64
C VAL A 23 4.77 3.18 3.98
N ASP A 24 5.89 2.61 3.55
CA ASP A 24 5.94 1.28 2.91
C ASP A 24 5.41 0.19 3.83
N THR A 25 5.81 0.24 5.10
CA THR A 25 5.40 -0.72 6.13
C THR A 25 3.93 -0.54 6.47
N ARG A 26 3.46 0.70 6.59
CA ARG A 26 2.05 1.03 6.81
C ARG A 26 1.18 0.53 5.65
N GLN A 27 1.60 0.67 4.41
CA GLN A 27 0.86 0.15 3.25
C GLN A 27 0.73 -1.39 3.30
N LYS A 28 1.81 -2.10 3.66
CA LYS A 28 1.78 -3.56 3.85
C LYS A 28 0.87 -3.96 5.01
N GLN A 29 0.92 -3.22 6.12
CA GLN A 29 0.07 -3.42 7.28
C GLN A 29 -1.41 -3.26 6.90
N LEU A 30 -1.77 -2.16 6.20
CA LEU A 30 -3.12 -1.90 5.74
C LEU A 30 -3.61 -2.99 4.78
N ALA A 31 -2.77 -3.44 3.84
CA ALA A 31 -3.12 -4.54 2.95
C ALA A 31 -3.43 -5.85 3.70
N ALA A 32 -2.64 -6.17 4.73
CA ALA A 32 -2.89 -7.34 5.59
C ALA A 32 -4.19 -7.18 6.40
N TRP A 33 -4.47 -5.99 6.93
CA TRP A 33 -5.74 -5.68 7.60
C TRP A 33 -6.93 -5.84 6.66
N CYS A 34 -6.86 -5.30 5.43
CA CYS A 34 -7.93 -5.47 4.44
C CYS A 34 -8.22 -6.96 4.17
N SER A 35 -7.17 -7.77 3.97
CA SER A 35 -7.31 -9.21 3.71
C SER A 35 -7.92 -9.96 4.90
N LEU A 36 -7.52 -9.59 6.13
CA LEU A 36 -8.06 -10.17 7.35
C LEU A 36 -9.55 -9.84 7.51
N VAL A 37 -9.94 -8.58 7.32
CA VAL A 37 -11.33 -8.11 7.42
C VAL A 37 -12.21 -8.85 6.42
N LEU A 38 -11.79 -8.93 5.14
CA LEU A 38 -12.56 -9.64 4.11
C LEU A 38 -12.75 -11.12 4.45
N SER A 39 -11.70 -11.78 4.93
CA SER A 39 -11.78 -13.19 5.31
C SER A 39 -12.71 -13.41 6.51
N PHE A 40 -12.66 -12.51 7.49
CA PHE A 40 -13.51 -12.55 8.67
C PHE A 40 -14.98 -12.29 8.33
N CYS A 41 -15.27 -11.28 7.51
CA CYS A 41 -16.63 -11.00 7.04
C CYS A 41 -17.23 -12.17 6.27
N ARG A 42 -16.43 -12.84 5.42
CA ARG A 42 -16.86 -14.06 4.69
C ARG A 42 -17.25 -15.20 5.63
N LEU A 43 -16.51 -15.39 6.73
CA LEU A 43 -16.80 -16.42 7.72
C LEU A 43 -18.09 -16.12 8.50
N HIS A 44 -18.22 -14.88 8.97
CA HIS A 44 -19.37 -14.45 9.79
C HIS A 44 -20.62 -14.12 8.96
N LYS A 45 -20.54 -14.19 7.62
CA LYS A 45 -21.61 -13.78 6.68
C LYS A 45 -22.13 -12.37 6.94
N GLN A 46 -21.28 -11.49 7.45
CA GLN A 46 -21.61 -10.11 7.75
C GLN A 46 -21.12 -9.22 6.60
N SER A 47 -22.08 -8.58 5.93
CA SER A 47 -21.82 -7.69 4.79
C SER A 47 -21.66 -6.22 5.21
N SER A 48 -22.08 -5.88 6.43
CA SER A 48 -22.07 -4.54 7.00
C SER A 48 -21.62 -4.62 8.46
N MET A 49 -20.75 -3.70 8.87
CA MET A 49 -20.23 -3.60 10.23
C MET A 49 -19.97 -2.12 10.54
N THR A 50 -20.41 -1.68 11.71
CA THR A 50 -20.14 -0.31 12.19
C THR A 50 -18.76 -0.26 12.84
N VAL A 51 -18.12 0.92 12.87
CA VAL A 51 -16.80 1.13 13.51
C VAL A 51 -16.79 0.69 14.97
N MET A 52 -17.88 0.95 15.71
CA MET A 52 -18.00 0.55 17.12
C MET A 52 -18.04 -0.97 17.29
N GLU A 53 -18.88 -1.66 16.50
CA GLU A 53 -18.95 -3.13 16.48
C GLU A 53 -17.60 -3.75 16.08
N ALA A 54 -16.91 -3.13 15.12
CA ALA A 54 -15.59 -3.55 14.69
C ALA A 54 -14.56 -3.44 15.83
N GLN A 55 -14.62 -2.36 16.63
CA GLN A 55 -13.69 -2.15 17.73
C GLN A 55 -13.84 -3.20 18.83
N GLU A 56 -15.08 -3.61 19.14
CA GLU A 56 -15.34 -4.62 20.17
C GLU A 56 -15.15 -6.05 19.63
N SER A 57 -15.17 -6.21 18.32
CA SER A 57 -14.95 -7.49 17.64
C SER A 57 -13.52 -8.02 17.82
N PRO A 58 -13.35 -9.36 17.87
CA PRO A 58 -12.02 -9.99 17.88
C PRO A 58 -11.18 -9.63 16.65
N LEU A 59 -11.79 -9.07 15.60
CA LEU A 59 -11.08 -8.58 14.41
C LEU A 59 -10.04 -7.53 14.75
N PHE A 60 -10.42 -6.49 15.51
CA PHE A 60 -9.52 -5.38 15.87
C PHE A 60 -9.11 -5.39 17.35
N ASN A 61 -9.71 -6.27 18.16
CA ASN A 61 -9.38 -6.47 19.57
C ASN A 61 -8.83 -7.88 19.80
N ASN A 62 -7.52 -7.99 19.96
CA ASN A 62 -6.88 -9.24 20.35
C ASN A 62 -6.71 -9.31 21.86
N VAL A 63 -7.70 -9.93 22.53
CA VAL A 63 -7.70 -10.14 23.98
C VAL A 63 -6.50 -10.99 24.43
N LYS A 64 -6.05 -11.96 23.62
CA LYS A 64 -4.90 -12.82 23.96
C LYS A 64 -3.58 -12.05 23.99
N LEU A 65 -3.44 -11.03 23.16
CA LEU A 65 -2.28 -10.13 23.16
C LEU A 65 -2.48 -8.88 24.03
N GLN A 66 -3.69 -8.68 24.57
CA GLN A 66 -4.10 -7.44 25.23
C GLN A 66 -3.84 -6.20 24.36
N ARG A 67 -4.12 -6.31 23.06
CA ARG A 67 -3.90 -5.24 22.08
C ARG A 67 -5.18 -4.96 21.30
N LYS A 68 -5.47 -3.68 21.13
CA LYS A 68 -6.60 -3.18 20.33
C LYS A 68 -6.11 -2.13 19.34
N LEU A 69 -6.66 -2.17 18.13
CA LEU A 69 -6.42 -1.13 17.14
C LEU A 69 -7.26 0.12 17.52
N PRO A 70 -6.70 1.34 17.53
CA PRO A 70 -7.47 2.54 17.83
C PRO A 70 -8.45 2.88 16.71
N VAL A 71 -9.56 3.54 17.05
CA VAL A 71 -10.65 3.94 16.12
C VAL A 71 -10.12 4.61 14.86
N GLU A 72 -9.22 5.58 15.02
CA GLU A 72 -8.59 6.30 13.91
C GLU A 72 -7.96 5.35 12.89
N SER A 73 -7.25 4.32 13.37
CA SER A 73 -6.61 3.33 12.50
C SER A 73 -7.63 2.38 11.88
N ILE A 74 -8.71 2.04 12.59
CA ILE A 74 -9.82 1.25 12.05
C ILE A 74 -10.47 2.01 10.89
N GLN A 75 -10.74 3.31 11.07
CA GLN A 75 -11.31 4.16 10.01
C GLN A 75 -10.41 4.18 8.78
N VAL A 76 -9.09 4.31 8.95
CA VAL A 76 -8.14 4.23 7.83
C VAL A 76 -8.21 2.88 7.13
N VAL A 77 -8.27 1.76 7.85
CA VAL A 77 -8.40 0.41 7.25
C VAL A 77 -9.70 0.28 6.45
N LEU A 78 -10.82 0.75 6.99
CA LEU A 78 -12.13 0.70 6.33
C LEU A 78 -12.18 1.60 5.10
N GLU A 79 -11.59 2.79 5.18
CA GLU A 79 -11.44 3.71 4.07
C GLU A 79 -10.57 3.12 2.96
N GLU A 80 -9.48 2.45 3.30
CA GLU A 80 -8.65 1.73 2.33
C GLU A 80 -9.38 0.54 1.70
N LEU A 81 -10.20 -0.19 2.47
CA LEU A 81 -11.10 -1.22 1.94
C LEU A 81 -12.11 -0.65 0.93
N ARG A 82 -12.71 0.51 1.25
CA ARG A 82 -13.63 1.23 0.37
C ARG A 82 -12.94 1.63 -0.94
N LYS A 83 -11.75 2.22 -0.86
CA LYS A 83 -10.95 2.61 -2.03
C LYS A 83 -10.53 1.42 -2.88
N LYS A 84 -10.16 0.29 -2.26
CA LYS A 84 -9.75 -0.93 -2.97
C LYS A 84 -10.91 -1.71 -3.61
N GLY A 85 -12.16 -1.32 -3.38
CA GLY A 85 -13.29 -1.86 -4.14
C GLY A 85 -13.41 -3.39 -4.11
N GLY A 86 -13.08 -4.02 -2.98
CA GLY A 86 -13.59 -5.33 -2.53
C GLY A 86 -13.49 -6.60 -3.41
N PHE A 87 -13.17 -6.61 -4.71
CA PHE A 87 -13.33 -7.86 -5.48
C PHE A 87 -12.41 -8.15 -6.67
N SER A 88 -11.52 -7.26 -7.11
CA SER A 88 -10.75 -7.55 -8.33
C SER A 88 -9.26 -7.61 -8.08
N LEU A 89 -8.70 -8.82 -8.22
CA LEU A 89 -7.50 -9.04 -9.02
C LEU A 89 -6.20 -8.28 -8.61
N TRP A 90 -5.28 -8.98 -7.93
CA TRP A 90 -3.91 -9.25 -8.40
C TRP A 90 -2.78 -9.13 -7.37
N PRO A 91 -1.76 -10.03 -7.48
CA PRO A 91 -0.48 -9.89 -6.81
C PRO A 91 0.10 -8.52 -7.16
N GLN A 92 0.66 -7.86 -6.16
CA GLN A 92 1.20 -6.54 -6.34
C GLN A 92 2.31 -6.58 -7.40
N LYS A 93 2.04 -6.06 -8.59
CA LYS A 93 3.10 -5.50 -9.44
C LYS A 93 3.60 -4.21 -8.78
N ILE A 94 4.19 -4.36 -7.59
CA ILE A 94 5.14 -3.38 -7.10
C ILE A 94 6.33 -3.48 -8.06
N ASN A 95 6.73 -2.35 -8.64
CA ASN A 95 8.04 -2.10 -9.28
C ASN A 95 8.20 -2.27 -10.81
N GLU A 96 7.20 -1.96 -11.63
CA GLU A 96 7.43 -1.79 -13.09
C GLU A 96 7.75 -0.34 -13.50
N GLU A 97 7.33 0.68 -12.73
CA GLU A 97 7.60 2.09 -13.07
C GLU A 97 9.07 2.52 -12.90
N ARG A 98 9.86 1.81 -12.08
CA ARG A 98 11.31 2.11 -11.92
C ARG A 98 12.19 1.61 -13.07
N LYS A 99 11.67 0.76 -13.97
CA LYS A 99 12.45 0.19 -15.08
C LYS A 99 12.47 1.09 -16.32
N GLU A 100 11.42 1.87 -16.58
CA GLU A 100 11.39 2.74 -17.76
C GLU A 100 12.23 4.01 -17.60
N GLU A 101 12.33 4.56 -16.39
CA GLU A 101 13.12 5.78 -16.17
C GLU A 101 14.63 5.54 -16.24
N LYS A 102 15.09 4.32 -15.89
CA LYS A 102 16.50 3.92 -16.08
C LYS A 102 16.83 3.57 -17.53
N LYS A 103 15.87 3.11 -18.33
CA LYS A 103 16.08 2.78 -19.75
C LYS A 103 16.25 4.04 -20.61
N LYS A 104 15.63 5.16 -20.24
CA LYS A 104 15.77 6.46 -20.92
C LYS A 104 17.10 7.19 -20.69
N LYS A 105 17.91 6.78 -19.69
CA LYS A 105 19.19 7.45 -19.35
C LYS A 105 20.47 6.70 -19.75
N ALA A 106 20.39 5.47 -20.28
CA ALA A 106 21.55 4.59 -20.37
C ALA A 106 22.16 4.35 -21.77
N TRP A 107 21.55 4.80 -22.88
CA TRP A 107 22.12 4.64 -24.22
C TRP A 107 21.75 5.83 -25.13
N GLY A 108 22.68 6.79 -25.31
CA GLY A 108 22.65 7.80 -26.40
C GLY A 108 23.17 7.24 -27.74
N PRO A 109 23.51 8.04 -28.80
CA PRO A 109 23.76 9.51 -28.80
C PRO A 109 23.17 10.37 -29.97
N SER A 110 23.16 11.71 -29.74
CA SER A 110 23.21 12.88 -30.68
C SER A 110 22.17 13.00 -31.82
N PRO A 111 21.91 14.16 -32.50
CA PRO A 111 22.69 15.41 -32.56
C PRO A 111 21.86 16.71 -32.45
N SER A 112 22.56 17.85 -32.48
CA SER A 112 22.05 19.20 -32.76
C SER A 112 21.61 20.05 -31.56
N ALA A 113 22.53 20.90 -31.08
CA ALA A 113 22.24 22.29 -30.73
C ALA A 113 23.53 23.04 -30.34
N ALA A 114 24.09 23.77 -31.29
CA ALA A 114 24.80 25.05 -31.08
C ALA A 114 24.95 25.68 -32.47
N PHE A 115 23.87 26.20 -33.06
CA PHE A 115 23.56 27.63 -33.07
C PHE A 115 24.82 28.51 -33.17
N GLY A 116 24.98 29.12 -34.34
CA GLY A 116 26.07 30.02 -34.66
C GLY A 116 26.08 31.28 -33.80
N SER A 117 27.27 31.85 -33.69
CA SER A 117 27.45 33.25 -33.35
C SER A 117 28.49 33.84 -34.30
N VAL A 118 28.02 34.81 -35.09
CA VAL A 118 28.82 35.70 -35.91
C VAL A 118 29.65 36.58 -34.97
N HIS A 119 30.96 36.66 -35.19
CA HIS A 119 31.75 37.79 -34.73
C HIS A 119 32.87 38.12 -35.75
N HIS A 120 32.59 39.21 -36.45
CA HIS A 120 33.44 40.23 -37.04
C HIS A 120 35.00 40.15 -36.93
N MET A 121 35.63 40.43 -38.09
CA MET A 121 36.92 41.12 -38.34
C MET A 121 38.22 40.52 -37.76
N ASN A 122 39.22 40.21 -38.61
CA ASN A 122 40.21 41.22 -39.02
C ASN A 122 41.11 40.75 -40.18
N GLU A 123 41.67 41.75 -40.85
CA GLU A 123 42.65 41.82 -41.95
C GLU A 123 43.84 40.84 -41.89
N THR A 124 44.48 40.59 -43.05
CA THR A 124 45.83 41.11 -43.40
C THR A 124 46.52 40.24 -44.45
N PHE A 125 46.91 40.90 -45.57
CA PHE A 125 47.83 40.54 -46.66
C PHE A 125 47.46 39.44 -47.67
#